data_AF-A0AAX3EL96-F1
#
_entry.id   AF-A0AAX3EL96-F1
#
_cell.length_a   1.000
_cell.length_b   1.000
_cell.length_c   1.000
_cell.angle_alpha   90.00
_cell.angle_beta   90.00
_cell.angle_gamma   90.00
#
_symmetry.space_group_name_H-M   'P 1'
#
loop_
_entity.id
_entity.type
_entity.pdbx_description
1 polymer ?
#
loop_
_entity_poly.entity_id
_entity_poly.type
_entity_poly.pdbx_seq_one_letter_code
_entity_poly.pdbx_strand_id
1 'polypeptide(L)'
;MTQQKRVERSMAGNAPWLVLSPHLDDAVLSCGALLEAQAQKRTIVVATVFTEEGSPPHTRAARSFLSQCCITDAGELFEARKAEDRAVLAAMGVQYLHLGEVDALFRKREPLRHRRPFLKQGLVDKVWSKLPPELTHRYPTYRFDIALGRVAPGDQALIGKLRDKVAGLMASTQAELLFCPVGVGRHVDHLITREAAAGHPDNVVLYSDFPYNVATPPDAALLERQGYRSWTWEAGAASKLSRIREYATQADALFPSGVIPVKGETYFAAD
;
A
#
# COMPACT_ATOMS: atom_id res chain seq x y z
N MET A 1 11.67 15.46 -23.46
CA MET A 1 10.97 14.35 -24.14
C MET A 1 9.83 13.98 -23.23
N THR A 2 8.57 14.02 -23.67
CA THR A 2 7.43 13.87 -22.76
C THR A 2 7.47 12.52 -22.04
N GLN A 3 7.26 12.49 -20.74
CA GLN A 3 7.30 11.32 -19.85
C GLN A 3 6.21 10.27 -20.17
N GLN A 4 5.12 10.62 -20.86
CA GLN A 4 4.24 9.59 -21.47
C GLN A 4 5.04 8.71 -22.45
N LYS A 5 5.97 9.30 -23.22
CA LYS A 5 6.91 8.55 -24.07
C LYS A 5 7.94 7.77 -23.25
N ARG A 6 8.21 8.15 -21.98
CA ARG A 6 9.06 7.36 -21.05
C ARG A 6 8.35 6.07 -20.68
N VAL A 7 7.08 6.13 -20.27
CA VAL A 7 6.32 4.93 -19.91
C VAL A 7 6.18 4.00 -21.13
N GLU A 8 5.82 4.53 -22.29
CA GLU A 8 5.74 3.75 -23.54
C GLU A 8 7.08 3.11 -23.92
N ARG A 9 8.19 3.86 -23.83
CA ARG A 9 9.53 3.31 -24.06
C ARG A 9 9.89 2.24 -23.04
N SER A 10 9.60 2.49 -21.76
CA SER A 10 9.87 1.53 -20.70
C SER A 10 9.11 0.24 -20.98
N MET A 11 7.81 0.31 -21.31
CA MET A 11 6.96 -0.83 -21.70
C MET A 11 7.48 -1.60 -22.92
N ALA A 12 8.16 -0.93 -23.85
CA ALA A 12 8.80 -1.56 -25.01
C ALA A 12 10.17 -2.20 -24.69
N GLY A 13 10.83 -1.74 -23.62
CA GLY A 13 12.11 -2.25 -23.14
C GLY A 13 11.96 -3.39 -22.11
N ASN A 14 13.06 -3.69 -21.43
CA ASN A 14 13.18 -4.74 -20.41
C ASN A 14 13.74 -4.24 -19.06
N ALA A 15 13.87 -2.91 -18.90
CA ALA A 15 14.41 -2.33 -17.69
C ALA A 15 13.52 -2.68 -16.48
N PRO A 16 14.11 -2.92 -15.29
CA PRO A 16 13.35 -3.36 -14.12
C PRO A 16 12.34 -2.32 -13.64
N TRP A 17 11.28 -2.78 -12.98
CA TRP A 17 10.29 -1.93 -12.31
C TRP A 17 10.23 -2.23 -10.82
N LEU A 18 10.02 -1.17 -10.04
CA LEU A 18 9.68 -1.25 -8.62
C LEU A 18 8.23 -0.79 -8.44
N VAL A 19 7.45 -1.56 -7.71
CA VAL A 19 6.05 -1.27 -7.40
C VAL A 19 5.90 -1.21 -5.88
N LEU A 20 5.43 -0.09 -5.36
CA LEU A 20 5.09 0.04 -3.94
C LEU A 20 3.62 -0.32 -3.74
N SER A 21 3.39 -1.39 -2.98
CA SER A 21 2.05 -1.79 -2.53
C SER A 21 1.86 -1.33 -1.08
N PRO A 22 0.81 -0.57 -0.72
CA PRO A 22 0.53 -0.27 0.67
C PRO A 22 0.29 -1.55 1.48
N HIS A 23 -0.65 -2.38 1.05
CA HIS A 23 -1.03 -3.63 1.70
C HIS A 23 -0.82 -4.85 0.80
N LEU A 24 -1.02 -6.03 1.40
CA LEU A 24 -0.83 -7.36 0.81
C LEU A 24 -2.00 -7.72 -0.12
N ASP A 25 -2.19 -6.95 -1.19
CA ASP A 25 -3.26 -7.08 -2.20
C ASP A 25 -3.20 -5.92 -3.22
N ASP A 26 -3.05 -4.68 -2.75
CA ASP A 26 -3.28 -3.46 -3.54
C ASP A 26 -2.60 -3.40 -4.91
N ALA A 27 -1.33 -3.81 -5.00
CA ALA A 27 -0.60 -3.81 -6.27
C ALA A 27 -1.22 -4.76 -7.29
N VAL A 28 -1.66 -5.96 -6.88
CA VAL A 28 -2.32 -6.90 -7.79
C VAL A 28 -3.74 -6.44 -8.11
N LEU A 29 -4.48 -5.91 -7.13
CA LEU A 29 -5.82 -5.37 -7.36
C LEU A 29 -5.80 -4.21 -8.37
N SER A 30 -4.83 -3.32 -8.24
CA SER A 30 -4.77 -2.08 -9.03
C SER A 30 -3.97 -2.22 -10.33
N CYS A 31 -2.93 -3.08 -10.36
CA CYS A 31 -1.98 -3.19 -11.47
C CYS A 31 -1.75 -4.61 -11.99
N GLY A 32 -2.42 -5.62 -11.45
CA GLY A 32 -2.09 -7.02 -11.71
C GLY A 32 -2.04 -7.40 -13.20
N ALA A 33 -2.92 -6.82 -14.03
CA ALA A 33 -2.97 -7.15 -15.46
C ALA A 33 -1.74 -6.62 -16.20
N LEU A 34 -1.33 -5.37 -15.94
CA LEU A 34 -0.10 -4.81 -16.49
C LEU A 34 1.14 -5.54 -15.98
N LEU A 35 1.21 -5.82 -14.67
CA LEU A 35 2.38 -6.48 -14.07
C LEU A 35 2.58 -7.88 -14.66
N GLU A 36 1.53 -8.69 -14.76
CA GLU A 36 1.61 -10.04 -15.32
C GLU A 36 2.01 -10.02 -16.81
N ALA A 37 1.49 -9.06 -17.59
CA ALA A 37 1.87 -8.89 -18.98
C ALA A 37 3.34 -8.48 -19.17
N GLN A 38 3.90 -7.73 -18.22
CA GLN A 38 5.25 -7.16 -18.31
C GLN A 38 6.32 -8.05 -17.67
N ALA A 39 5.94 -8.89 -16.69
CA ALA A 39 6.83 -9.82 -16.00
C ALA A 39 7.53 -10.82 -16.96
N GLN A 40 6.94 -11.08 -18.13
CA GLN A 40 7.58 -11.93 -19.16
C GLN A 40 8.83 -11.30 -19.79
N LYS A 41 9.00 -9.98 -19.69
CA LYS A 41 10.04 -9.23 -20.42
C LYS A 41 11.03 -8.52 -19.50
N ARG A 42 10.65 -8.26 -18.25
CA ARG A 42 11.45 -7.48 -17.30
C ARG A 42 11.35 -8.06 -15.91
N THR A 43 12.32 -7.73 -15.06
CA THR A 43 12.20 -7.94 -13.62
C THR A 43 11.24 -6.91 -13.02
N ILE A 44 10.26 -7.40 -12.26
CA ILE A 44 9.34 -6.56 -11.49
C ILE A 44 9.49 -6.95 -10.03
N VAL A 45 9.70 -5.96 -9.16
CA VAL A 45 9.70 -6.12 -7.71
C VAL A 45 8.50 -5.39 -7.14
N VAL A 46 7.61 -6.11 -6.46
CA VAL A 46 6.55 -5.53 -5.64
C VAL A 46 7.05 -5.47 -4.20
N ALA A 47 7.30 -4.26 -3.72
CA ALA A 47 7.66 -3.96 -2.34
C ALA A 47 6.41 -3.55 -1.56
N THR A 48 5.90 -4.46 -0.74
CA THR A 48 4.71 -4.23 0.09
C THR A 48 5.11 -3.60 1.42
N VAL A 49 4.54 -2.44 1.73
CA VAL A 49 4.99 -1.58 2.83
C VAL A 49 4.51 -2.10 4.18
N PHE A 50 3.19 -2.25 4.33
CA PHE A 50 2.55 -2.56 5.60
C PHE A 50 2.19 -4.04 5.67
N THR A 51 3.13 -4.83 6.18
CA THR A 51 3.06 -6.31 6.18
C THR A 51 3.05 -6.93 7.56
N GLU A 52 3.04 -6.10 8.60
CA GLU A 52 3.03 -6.57 9.99
C GLU A 52 1.88 -5.95 10.77
N GLU A 53 1.43 -6.68 11.78
CA GLU A 53 0.57 -6.21 12.84
C GLU A 53 1.37 -5.57 13.99
N GLY A 54 0.65 -4.91 14.88
CA GLY A 54 1.17 -4.40 16.14
C GLY A 54 0.67 -5.26 17.30
N SER A 55 1.48 -5.46 18.34
CA SER A 55 1.13 -6.36 19.45
C SER A 55 -0.17 -5.96 20.16
N PRO A 56 -0.93 -6.90 20.77
CA PRO A 56 -2.11 -6.59 21.56
C PRO A 56 -1.81 -5.65 22.76
N PRO A 57 -2.85 -5.06 23.40
CA PRO A 57 -4.27 -5.15 23.04
C PRO A 57 -4.63 -4.27 21.82
N HIS A 58 -5.49 -4.78 20.93
CA HIS A 58 -5.93 -4.07 19.72
C HIS A 58 -7.14 -3.16 19.98
N THR A 59 -7.38 -2.16 19.12
CA THR A 59 -8.57 -1.29 19.17
C THR A 59 -9.85 -2.02 18.80
N ARG A 60 -11.02 -1.45 19.11
CA ARG A 60 -12.30 -1.94 18.58
C ARG A 60 -12.33 -2.04 17.06
N ALA A 61 -11.74 -1.07 16.34
CA ALA A 61 -11.68 -1.07 14.89
C ALA A 61 -10.86 -2.27 14.36
N ALA A 62 -9.66 -2.49 14.92
CA ALA A 62 -8.83 -3.64 14.57
C ALA A 62 -9.53 -4.98 14.87
N ARG A 63 -10.21 -5.11 16.03
CA ARG A 63 -10.98 -6.33 16.33
C ARG A 63 -12.17 -6.55 15.40
N SER A 64 -12.85 -5.48 14.97
CA SER A 64 -13.93 -5.58 13.99
C SER A 64 -13.42 -6.04 12.63
N PHE A 65 -12.25 -5.55 12.21
CA PHE A 65 -11.60 -5.98 10.98
C PHE A 65 -11.21 -7.47 11.04
N LEU A 66 -10.54 -7.89 12.11
CA LEU A 66 -10.21 -9.30 12.36
C LEU A 66 -11.45 -10.20 12.28
N SER A 67 -12.54 -9.81 12.94
CA SER A 67 -13.80 -10.55 12.89
C SER A 67 -14.42 -10.66 11.48
N GLN A 68 -14.22 -9.66 10.61
CA GLN A 68 -14.71 -9.69 9.22
C GLN A 68 -13.90 -10.67 8.37
N CYS A 69 -12.61 -10.82 8.67
CA CYS A 69 -11.74 -11.83 8.07
C CYS A 69 -11.93 -13.23 8.67
N CYS A 70 -12.88 -13.43 9.59
CA CYS A 70 -13.10 -14.68 10.33
C CYS A 70 -11.86 -15.20 11.09
N ILE A 71 -10.88 -14.34 11.37
CA ILE A 71 -9.63 -14.67 12.08
C ILE A 71 -9.54 -13.79 13.33
N THR A 72 -9.17 -14.37 14.48
CA THR A 72 -9.14 -13.62 15.75
C THR A 72 -7.74 -13.18 16.17
N ASP A 73 -6.71 -13.85 15.65
CA ASP A 73 -5.31 -13.51 15.90
C ASP A 73 -4.75 -12.68 14.74
N ALA A 74 -4.18 -11.51 15.06
CA ALA A 74 -3.65 -10.62 14.04
C ALA A 74 -2.38 -11.19 13.37
N GLY A 75 -1.53 -11.89 14.12
CA GLY A 75 -0.33 -12.50 13.57
C GLY A 75 -0.66 -13.62 12.58
N GLU A 76 -1.65 -14.46 12.91
CA GLU A 76 -2.17 -15.49 12.00
C GLU A 76 -2.71 -14.87 10.70
N LEU A 77 -3.48 -13.78 10.79
CA LEU A 77 -3.99 -13.08 9.61
C LEU A 77 -2.85 -12.54 8.74
N PHE A 78 -1.87 -11.84 9.32
CA PHE A 78 -0.78 -11.25 8.53
C PHE A 78 0.15 -12.31 7.95
N GLU A 79 0.40 -13.43 8.64
CA GLU A 79 1.13 -14.56 8.05
C GLU A 79 0.37 -15.20 6.87
N ALA A 80 -0.94 -15.38 7.00
CA ALA A 80 -1.77 -15.86 5.89
C ALA A 80 -1.73 -14.90 4.69
N ARG A 81 -1.94 -13.59 4.93
CA ARG A 81 -1.86 -12.56 3.88
C ARG A 81 -0.48 -12.51 3.20
N LYS A 82 0.60 -12.64 3.98
CA LYS A 82 1.96 -12.72 3.42
C LYS A 82 2.13 -13.97 2.57
N ALA A 83 1.57 -15.10 2.98
CA ALA A 83 1.62 -16.34 2.20
C ALA A 83 0.84 -16.23 0.88
N GLU A 84 -0.36 -15.66 0.91
CA GLU A 84 -1.17 -15.37 -0.29
C GLU A 84 -0.41 -14.46 -1.26
N ASP A 85 0.11 -13.33 -0.78
CA ASP A 85 0.83 -12.37 -1.62
C ASP A 85 2.08 -13.00 -2.29
N ARG A 86 2.86 -13.79 -1.53
CA ARG A 86 3.99 -14.54 -2.09
C ARG A 86 3.56 -15.49 -3.19
N ALA A 87 2.48 -16.24 -2.98
CA ALA A 87 2.01 -17.22 -3.93
C ALA A 87 1.51 -16.56 -5.22
N VAL A 88 0.70 -15.49 -5.10
CA VAL A 88 0.15 -14.77 -6.25
C VAL A 88 1.25 -14.11 -7.07
N LEU A 89 2.15 -13.35 -6.43
CA LEU A 89 3.23 -12.65 -7.12
C LEU A 89 4.19 -13.66 -7.81
N ALA A 90 4.53 -14.76 -7.14
CA ALA A 90 5.34 -15.81 -7.74
C ALA A 90 4.66 -16.43 -8.96
N ALA A 91 3.35 -16.69 -8.90
CA ALA A 91 2.59 -17.23 -10.02
C ALA A 91 2.48 -16.26 -11.22
N MET A 92 2.64 -14.96 -10.98
CA MET A 92 2.70 -13.92 -12.01
C MET A 92 4.12 -13.69 -12.55
N GLY A 93 5.15 -14.37 -12.02
CA GLY A 93 6.55 -14.13 -12.38
C GLY A 93 7.13 -12.84 -11.78
N VAL A 94 6.50 -12.31 -10.74
CA VAL A 94 6.87 -11.05 -10.07
C VAL A 94 7.59 -11.37 -8.76
N GLN A 95 8.66 -10.62 -8.46
CA GLN A 95 9.37 -10.74 -7.19
C GLN A 95 8.64 -9.98 -6.10
N TYR A 96 8.56 -10.55 -4.90
CA TYR A 96 7.97 -9.90 -3.73
C TYR A 96 9.06 -9.41 -2.77
N LEU A 97 8.76 -8.33 -2.06
CA LEU A 97 9.54 -7.86 -0.91
C LEU A 97 8.59 -7.30 0.15
N HIS A 98 8.56 -7.90 1.33
CA HIS A 98 7.75 -7.43 2.46
C HIS A 98 8.59 -6.51 3.34
N LEU A 99 8.20 -5.24 3.47
CA LEU A 99 9.02 -4.22 4.12
C LEU A 99 8.90 -4.20 5.65
N GLY A 100 7.90 -4.87 6.22
CA GLY A 100 7.82 -5.09 7.66
C GLY A 100 7.28 -3.90 8.45
N GLU A 101 6.63 -2.91 7.80
CA GLU A 101 6.01 -1.82 8.55
C GLU A 101 4.64 -2.22 9.08
N VAL A 102 4.23 -1.57 10.18
CA VAL A 102 2.96 -1.88 10.85
C VAL A 102 1.79 -1.14 10.21
N ASP A 103 0.77 -1.89 9.82
CA ASP A 103 -0.50 -1.38 9.28
C ASP A 103 -1.16 -0.34 10.22
N ALA A 104 -1.77 0.70 9.65
CA ALA A 104 -2.39 1.79 10.39
C ALA A 104 -3.38 1.33 11.48
N LEU A 105 -4.17 0.27 11.25
CA LEU A 105 -5.12 -0.28 12.22
C LEU A 105 -4.45 -0.77 13.50
N PHE A 106 -3.20 -1.22 13.40
CA PHE A 106 -2.42 -1.80 14.49
C PHE A 106 -1.29 -0.88 14.97
N ARG A 107 -1.09 0.28 14.33
CA ARG A 107 0.00 1.19 14.64
C ARG A 107 -0.23 1.92 15.96
N LYS A 108 0.69 1.70 16.90
CA LYS A 108 0.71 2.40 18.20
C LYS A 108 1.37 3.78 18.10
N ARG A 109 0.95 4.69 18.97
CA ARG A 109 1.66 5.93 19.24
C ARG A 109 2.96 5.58 19.94
N GLU A 110 4.05 6.16 19.48
CA GLU A 110 5.25 6.30 20.30
C GLU A 110 4.84 6.99 21.61
N PRO A 111 5.14 6.40 22.79
CA PRO A 111 5.03 7.15 24.03
C PRO A 111 5.85 8.43 23.89
N LEU A 112 5.53 9.48 24.66
CA LEU A 112 6.27 10.76 24.70
C LEU A 112 7.70 10.57 25.26
N ARG A 113 8.51 9.68 24.68
CA ARG A 113 9.87 9.32 25.06
C ARG A 113 10.84 10.49 24.85
N HIS A 114 10.58 11.31 23.83
CA HIS A 114 11.46 12.42 23.45
C HIS A 114 11.21 13.74 24.18
N ARG A 115 10.08 13.91 24.88
CA ARG A 115 9.75 15.21 25.52
C ARG A 115 10.11 15.31 27.00
N ARG A 116 10.41 14.20 27.69
CA ARG A 116 10.74 14.19 29.14
C ARG A 116 11.75 13.09 29.50
N PRO A 117 13.05 13.25 29.18
CA PRO A 117 14.10 12.27 29.49
C PRO A 117 14.31 12.02 31.00
N PHE A 118 13.71 12.83 31.87
CA PHE A 118 13.87 12.76 33.34
C PHE A 118 12.81 11.93 34.08
N LEU A 119 11.75 11.42 33.43
CA LEU A 119 10.81 10.51 34.09
C LEU A 119 11.32 9.06 34.03
N LYS A 120 11.33 8.37 35.18
CA LYS A 120 11.70 6.94 35.26
C LYS A 120 10.89 6.12 34.25
N GLN A 121 11.58 5.62 33.23
CA GLN A 121 11.07 4.91 32.07
C GLN A 121 10.02 3.85 32.42
N GLY A 122 10.31 3.02 33.43
CA GLY A 122 9.40 1.95 33.87
C GLY A 122 8.07 2.42 34.49
N LEU A 123 7.99 3.66 34.99
CA LEU A 123 6.73 4.19 35.52
C LEU A 123 5.81 4.68 34.38
N VAL A 124 6.40 5.29 33.36
CA VAL A 124 5.66 5.77 32.17
C VAL A 124 5.12 4.57 31.40
N ASP A 125 5.95 3.57 31.13
CA ASP A 125 5.52 2.36 30.39
C ASP A 125 4.39 1.61 31.12
N LYS A 126 4.44 1.55 32.46
CA LYS A 126 3.40 0.91 33.30
C LYS A 126 2.08 1.69 33.37
N VAL A 127 2.12 3.01 33.20
CA VAL A 127 0.90 3.84 33.10
C VAL A 127 0.33 3.75 31.68
N TRP A 128 1.18 3.79 30.67
CA TRP A 128 0.78 3.65 29.26
C TRP A 128 0.15 2.30 28.94
N SER A 129 0.66 1.21 29.53
CA SER A 129 0.10 -0.14 29.34
C SER A 129 -1.29 -0.32 29.96
N LYS A 130 -1.73 0.60 30.83
CA LYS A 130 -3.06 0.57 31.46
C LYS A 130 -4.10 1.41 30.73
N LEU A 131 -3.69 2.20 29.72
CA LEU A 131 -4.62 2.99 28.94
C LEU A 131 -5.38 2.09 27.94
N PRO A 132 -6.64 2.44 27.63
CA PRO A 132 -7.39 1.75 26.58
C PRO A 132 -6.65 1.86 25.23
N PRO A 133 -6.74 0.83 24.37
CA PRO A 133 -6.09 0.79 23.06
C PRO A 133 -6.37 2.04 22.21
N GLU A 134 -7.57 2.60 22.31
CA GLU A 134 -8.00 3.78 21.57
C GLU A 134 -7.19 5.05 21.92
N LEU A 135 -6.53 5.10 23.08
CA LEU A 135 -5.65 6.21 23.47
C LEU A 135 -4.18 5.94 23.12
N THR A 136 -3.82 4.67 22.92
CA THR A 136 -2.45 4.25 22.62
C THR A 136 -2.21 4.03 21.13
N HIS A 137 -3.25 3.87 20.31
CA HIS A 137 -3.13 3.73 18.87
C HIS A 137 -3.08 5.08 18.15
N ARG A 138 -2.32 5.11 17.04
CA ARG A 138 -2.15 6.33 16.24
C ARG A 138 -3.43 6.66 15.47
N TYR A 139 -4.10 5.62 14.95
CA TYR A 139 -5.37 5.69 14.23
C TYR A 139 -6.44 4.86 14.96
N PRO A 140 -7.02 5.39 16.05
CA PRO A 140 -7.95 4.63 16.86
C PRO A 140 -9.31 4.40 16.19
N THR A 141 -9.67 5.20 15.17
CA THR A 141 -10.92 5.03 14.43
C THR A 141 -10.69 4.88 12.92
N TYR A 142 -11.24 3.81 12.34
CA TYR A 142 -11.14 3.58 10.89
C TYR A 142 -11.82 4.70 10.09
N ARG A 143 -13.06 5.05 10.45
CA ARG A 143 -13.89 5.97 9.67
C ARG A 143 -13.47 7.44 9.77
N PHE A 144 -12.90 7.88 10.91
CA PHE A 144 -12.54 9.29 11.10
C PHE A 144 -11.05 9.59 10.95
N ASP A 145 -10.17 8.60 11.12
CA ASP A 145 -8.72 8.85 11.02
C ASP A 145 -8.14 8.23 9.74
N ILE A 146 -8.43 6.96 9.49
CA ILE A 146 -7.86 6.19 8.37
C ILE A 146 -8.52 6.58 7.04
N ALA A 147 -9.86 6.50 6.94
CA ALA A 147 -10.59 6.77 5.71
C ALA A 147 -10.73 8.27 5.37
N LEU A 148 -10.45 9.19 6.31
CA LEU A 148 -10.40 10.64 6.03
C LEU A 148 -9.04 11.09 5.47
N GLY A 149 -8.02 10.22 5.52
CA GLY A 149 -6.68 10.48 4.98
C GLY A 149 -5.89 11.53 5.74
N ARG A 150 -6.07 11.63 7.05
CA ARG A 150 -5.29 12.55 7.89
C ARG A 150 -4.03 11.85 8.37
N VAL A 151 -2.97 11.92 7.57
CA VAL A 151 -1.64 11.42 7.99
C VAL A 151 -1.22 12.11 9.28
N ALA A 152 -1.04 11.33 10.34
CA ALA A 152 -0.69 11.84 11.65
C ALA A 152 0.74 12.42 11.62
N PRO A 153 1.00 13.56 12.32
CA PRO A 153 2.35 14.13 12.39
C PRO A 153 3.42 13.17 12.91
N GLY A 154 3.01 12.19 13.73
CA GLY A 154 3.89 11.15 14.25
C GLY A 154 4.42 10.15 13.20
N ASP A 155 3.87 10.14 11.97
CA ASP A 155 4.35 9.28 10.89
C ASP A 155 5.43 9.95 10.02
N GLN A 156 5.82 11.19 10.30
CA GLN A 156 6.91 11.86 9.55
C GLN A 156 8.23 11.08 9.61
N ALA A 157 8.56 10.51 10.78
CA ALA A 157 9.74 9.66 10.94
C ALA A 157 9.63 8.36 10.11
N LEU A 158 8.44 7.78 10.06
CA LEU A 158 8.16 6.59 9.23
C LEU A 158 8.29 6.93 7.73
N ILE A 159 7.74 8.06 7.29
CA ILE A 159 7.85 8.53 5.90
C ILE A 159 9.33 8.73 5.54
N GLY A 160 10.13 9.35 6.41
CA GLY A 160 11.58 9.51 6.21
C GLY A 160 12.29 8.17 6.04
N LYS A 161 12.07 7.22 6.97
CA LYS A 161 12.61 5.86 6.89
C LYS A 161 12.21 5.15 5.59
N LEU A 162 10.95 5.30 5.17
CA LEU A 162 10.45 4.70 3.95
C LEU A 162 11.07 5.30 2.70
N ARG A 163 11.28 6.63 2.65
CA ARG A 163 11.99 7.29 1.55
C ARG A 163 13.41 6.75 1.41
N ASP A 164 14.15 6.61 2.50
CA ASP A 164 15.49 6.03 2.49
C ASP A 164 15.48 4.59 1.97
N LYS A 165 14.49 3.79 2.41
CA LYS A 165 14.33 2.40 1.98
C LYS A 165 13.99 2.31 0.49
N VAL A 166 13.08 3.15 -0.01
CA VAL A 166 12.72 3.23 -1.43
C VAL A 166 13.93 3.65 -2.27
N ALA A 167 14.71 4.64 -1.83
CA ALA A 167 15.93 5.05 -2.52
C ALA A 167 16.95 3.90 -2.62
N GLY A 168 17.13 3.15 -1.52
CA GLY A 168 17.96 1.94 -1.51
C GLY A 168 17.46 0.86 -2.48
N LEU A 169 16.14 0.65 -2.56
CA LEU A 169 15.53 -0.31 -3.48
C LEU A 169 15.65 0.13 -4.95
N MET A 170 15.43 1.40 -5.25
CA MET A 170 15.64 1.94 -6.60
C MET A 170 17.09 1.74 -7.05
N ALA A 171 18.05 1.99 -6.15
CA ALA A 171 19.46 1.77 -6.42
C ALA A 171 19.82 0.28 -6.56
N SER A 172 19.30 -0.62 -5.74
CA SER A 172 19.66 -2.05 -5.81
C SER A 172 18.99 -2.77 -6.98
N THR A 173 17.74 -2.41 -7.29
CA THR A 173 16.98 -3.03 -8.39
C THR A 173 17.29 -2.40 -9.74
N GLN A 174 17.90 -1.21 -9.77
CA GLN A 174 18.10 -0.41 -10.98
C GLN A 174 16.76 -0.14 -11.71
N ALA A 175 15.69 0.04 -10.94
CA ALA A 175 14.36 0.22 -11.49
C ALA A 175 14.26 1.53 -12.29
N GLU A 176 13.74 1.43 -13.51
CA GLU A 176 13.49 2.59 -14.38
C GLU A 176 12.21 3.32 -13.96
N LEU A 177 11.18 2.57 -13.58
CA LEU A 177 9.90 3.11 -13.12
C LEU A 177 9.59 2.69 -11.69
N LEU A 178 8.97 3.62 -10.96
CA LEU A 178 8.47 3.45 -9.60
C LEU A 178 6.95 3.60 -9.59
N PHE A 179 6.22 2.50 -9.45
CA PHE A 179 4.77 2.52 -9.33
C PHE A 179 4.36 2.74 -7.87
N CYS A 180 3.40 3.62 -7.61
CA CYS A 180 2.84 3.83 -6.27
C CYS A 180 1.38 4.29 -6.35
N PRO A 181 0.58 4.21 -5.28
CA PRO A 181 -0.84 4.57 -5.32
C PRO A 181 -1.06 6.07 -5.52
N VAL A 182 -2.17 6.43 -6.16
CA VAL A 182 -2.71 7.80 -6.12
C VAL A 182 -3.20 8.13 -4.69
N GLY A 183 -3.81 7.16 -4.00
CA GLY A 183 -4.45 7.35 -2.70
C GLY A 183 -5.96 7.60 -2.79
N VAL A 184 -6.61 7.06 -3.82
CA VAL A 184 -8.07 7.00 -3.93
C VAL A 184 -8.65 6.23 -2.74
N GLY A 185 -9.77 6.70 -2.20
CA GLY A 185 -10.31 6.19 -0.92
C GLY A 185 -9.65 6.81 0.32
N ARG A 186 -8.55 7.55 0.15
CA ARG A 186 -7.86 8.34 1.19
C ARG A 186 -7.35 7.52 2.37
N HIS A 187 -7.10 6.23 2.19
CA HIS A 187 -6.51 5.42 3.25
C HIS A 187 -5.11 5.96 3.61
N VAL A 188 -4.85 6.15 4.89
CA VAL A 188 -3.62 6.81 5.36
C VAL A 188 -2.34 6.10 4.92
N ASP A 189 -2.35 4.78 4.90
CA ASP A 189 -1.20 3.98 4.43
C ASP A 189 -0.94 4.14 2.93
N HIS A 190 -1.97 4.33 2.10
CA HIS A 190 -1.78 4.62 0.67
C HIS A 190 -1.14 6.00 0.49
N LEU A 191 -1.58 6.99 1.28
CA LEU A 191 -1.00 8.33 1.26
C LEU A 191 0.47 8.30 1.74
N ILE A 192 0.78 7.57 2.81
CA ILE A 192 2.17 7.39 3.28
C ILE A 192 3.03 6.69 2.22
N THR A 193 2.50 5.66 1.57
CA THR A 193 3.20 4.94 0.49
C THR A 193 3.48 5.85 -0.70
N ARG A 194 2.50 6.70 -1.09
CA ARG A 194 2.70 7.72 -2.12
C ARG A 194 3.78 8.72 -1.71
N GLU A 195 3.77 9.19 -0.46
CA GLU A 195 4.80 10.11 0.06
C GLU A 195 6.20 9.50 0.11
N ALA A 196 6.31 8.17 0.28
CA ALA A 196 7.58 7.46 0.24
C ALA A 196 8.22 7.48 -1.16
N ALA A 197 7.40 7.58 -2.22
CA ALA A 197 7.87 7.66 -3.60
C ALA A 197 8.32 9.08 -4.03
N ALA A 198 8.02 10.11 -3.22
CA ALA A 198 8.22 11.52 -3.59
C ALA A 198 9.68 11.91 -3.89
N GLY A 199 10.66 11.09 -3.46
CA GLY A 199 12.08 11.29 -3.77
C GLY A 199 12.49 10.93 -5.20
N HIS A 200 11.60 10.32 -5.99
CA HIS A 200 11.87 9.85 -7.36
C HIS A 200 10.88 10.40 -8.40
N PRO A 201 10.68 11.73 -8.49
CA PRO A 201 9.68 12.32 -9.39
C PRO A 201 9.89 11.90 -10.86
N ASP A 202 11.15 11.73 -11.27
CA ASP A 202 11.54 11.32 -12.62
C ASP A 202 11.42 9.82 -12.89
N ASN A 203 10.88 9.03 -11.96
CA ASN A 203 10.59 7.60 -12.13
C ASN A 203 9.12 7.26 -11.85
N VAL A 204 8.40 8.13 -11.14
CA VAL A 204 7.08 7.80 -10.58
C VAL A 204 6.01 7.61 -11.67
N VAL A 205 5.21 6.57 -11.45
CA VAL A 205 3.92 6.29 -12.09
C VAL A 205 2.89 6.05 -10.99
N LEU A 206 1.81 6.83 -10.96
CA LEU A 206 0.73 6.63 -10.00
C LEU A 206 -0.30 5.66 -10.55
N TYR A 207 -0.71 4.65 -9.79
CA TYR A 207 -1.84 3.79 -10.15
C TYR A 207 -3.10 4.17 -9.36
N SER A 208 -4.26 4.02 -10.00
CA SER A 208 -5.57 4.27 -9.39
C SER A 208 -5.99 3.10 -8.52
N ASP A 209 -6.24 3.35 -7.23
CA ASP A 209 -6.48 2.32 -6.21
C ASP A 209 -7.80 1.57 -6.43
N PHE A 210 -7.75 0.30 -6.81
CA PHE A 210 -8.93 -0.58 -6.98
C PHE A 210 -9.15 -1.42 -5.70
N PRO A 211 -10.39 -1.62 -5.23
CA PRO A 211 -11.67 -1.24 -5.85
C PRO A 211 -12.17 0.16 -5.47
N TYR A 212 -11.42 0.94 -4.68
CA TYR A 212 -11.84 2.27 -4.21
C TYR A 212 -12.24 3.21 -5.36
N ASN A 213 -11.53 3.11 -6.48
CA ASN A 213 -11.77 3.88 -7.71
C ASN A 213 -13.07 3.53 -8.46
N VAL A 214 -13.80 2.49 -8.04
CA VAL A 214 -15.12 2.16 -8.58
C VAL A 214 -16.17 3.10 -7.99
N ALA A 215 -16.10 3.35 -6.68
CA ALA A 215 -17.03 4.23 -5.99
C ALA A 215 -16.63 5.71 -6.12
N THR A 216 -15.33 6.01 -6.13
CA THR A 216 -14.83 7.39 -6.22
C THR A 216 -13.66 7.44 -7.18
N PRO A 217 -13.80 7.99 -8.40
CA PRO A 217 -12.69 8.10 -9.33
C PRO A 217 -11.60 9.04 -8.78
N PRO A 218 -10.33 8.88 -9.21
CA PRO A 218 -9.28 9.85 -8.90
C PRO A 218 -9.63 11.25 -9.43
N ASP A 219 -9.18 12.30 -8.72
CA ASP A 219 -9.34 13.69 -9.16
C ASP A 219 -8.39 13.98 -10.33
N ALA A 220 -8.84 13.64 -11.54
CA ALA A 220 -8.07 13.82 -12.77
C ALA A 220 -7.69 15.29 -13.00
N ALA A 221 -8.59 16.24 -12.68
CA ALA A 221 -8.31 17.66 -12.87
C ALA A 221 -7.21 18.18 -11.93
N LEU A 222 -7.14 17.68 -10.69
CA LEU A 222 -6.02 17.97 -9.80
C LEU A 222 -4.71 17.37 -10.33
N LEU A 223 -4.73 16.10 -10.75
CA LEU A 223 -3.56 15.42 -11.27
C LEU A 223 -3.02 16.10 -12.54
N GLU A 224 -3.90 16.49 -13.47
CA GLU A 224 -3.53 17.23 -14.67
C GLU A 224 -2.92 18.60 -14.37
N ARG A 225 -3.45 19.33 -13.39
CA ARG A 225 -2.86 20.59 -12.90
C ARG A 225 -1.49 20.38 -12.25
N GLN A 226 -1.25 19.20 -11.70
CA GLN A 226 0.05 18.77 -11.18
C GLN A 226 0.99 18.24 -12.29
N GLY A 227 0.57 18.30 -13.55
CA GLY A 227 1.36 17.90 -14.70
C GLY A 227 1.22 16.42 -15.10
N TYR A 228 0.35 15.65 -14.44
CA TYR A 228 0.13 14.25 -14.78
C TYR A 228 -0.81 14.08 -15.98
N ARG A 229 -0.56 13.02 -16.76
CA ARG A 229 -1.44 12.52 -17.82
C ARG A 229 -1.87 11.11 -17.49
N SER A 230 -3.15 10.82 -17.75
CA SER A 230 -3.70 9.49 -17.53
C SER A 230 -3.57 8.59 -18.75
N TRP A 231 -3.45 7.30 -18.51
CA TRP A 231 -3.71 6.27 -19.51
C TRP A 231 -4.37 5.06 -18.84
N THR A 232 -4.99 4.21 -19.65
CA THR A 232 -5.66 3.00 -19.18
C THR A 232 -5.05 1.77 -19.85
N TRP A 233 -4.85 0.71 -19.08
CA TRP A 233 -4.48 -0.62 -19.55
C TRP A 233 -5.69 -1.55 -19.44
N GLU A 234 -6.22 -1.97 -20.60
CA GLU A 234 -7.42 -2.81 -20.70
C GLU A 234 -7.09 -4.30 -20.84
N ALA A 235 -5.89 -4.63 -21.36
CA ALA A 235 -5.52 -6.00 -21.65
C ALA A 235 -5.39 -6.82 -20.37
N GLY A 236 -6.03 -8.00 -20.33
CA GLY A 236 -6.00 -8.87 -19.15
C GLY A 236 -6.90 -8.44 -18.00
N ALA A 237 -7.74 -7.40 -18.16
CA ALA A 237 -8.63 -6.92 -17.10
C ALA A 237 -9.56 -8.01 -16.55
N ALA A 238 -10.06 -8.91 -17.40
CA ALA A 238 -10.89 -10.05 -16.98
C ALA A 238 -10.05 -11.16 -16.30
N SER A 239 -8.86 -11.45 -16.81
CA SER A 239 -7.97 -12.48 -16.26
C SER A 239 -7.46 -12.11 -14.87
N LYS A 240 -7.25 -10.80 -14.59
CA LYS A 240 -6.86 -10.31 -13.27
C LYS A 240 -7.80 -10.74 -12.14
N LEU A 241 -9.08 -10.95 -12.43
CA LEU A 241 -10.07 -11.33 -11.42
C LEU A 241 -9.72 -12.67 -10.74
N SER A 242 -9.07 -13.61 -11.45
CA SER A 242 -8.62 -14.85 -10.82
C SER A 242 -7.51 -14.58 -9.81
N ARG A 243 -6.56 -13.69 -10.13
CA ARG A 243 -5.48 -13.27 -9.22
C ARG A 243 -6.01 -12.58 -7.96
N ILE A 244 -7.03 -11.73 -8.12
CA ILE A 244 -7.67 -11.06 -6.98
C ILE A 244 -8.32 -12.08 -6.04
N ARG A 245 -8.93 -13.15 -6.57
CA ARG A 245 -9.56 -14.21 -5.77
C ARG A 245 -8.57 -15.08 -5.01
N GLU A 246 -7.31 -15.11 -5.40
CA GLU A 246 -6.26 -15.85 -4.69
C GLU A 246 -5.88 -15.19 -3.34
N TYR A 247 -6.22 -13.91 -3.14
CA TYR A 247 -6.16 -13.23 -1.83
C TYR A 247 -7.41 -13.56 -1.00
N ALA A 248 -7.57 -14.83 -0.63
CA ALA A 248 -8.79 -15.35 0.00
C ALA A 248 -9.16 -14.64 1.31
N THR A 249 -8.15 -14.25 2.11
CA THR A 249 -8.36 -13.49 3.35
C THR A 249 -9.03 -12.13 3.12
N GLN A 250 -8.92 -11.57 1.91
CA GLN A 250 -9.30 -10.20 1.57
C GLN A 250 -10.48 -10.12 0.59
N ALA A 251 -10.56 -11.06 -0.35
CA ALA A 251 -11.47 -10.99 -1.48
C ALA A 251 -12.95 -10.87 -1.05
N ASP A 252 -13.39 -11.68 -0.10
CA ASP A 252 -14.79 -11.66 0.36
C ASP A 252 -15.12 -10.38 1.14
N ALA A 253 -14.17 -9.85 1.90
CA ALA A 253 -14.34 -8.59 2.63
C ALA A 253 -14.43 -7.39 1.67
N LEU A 254 -13.65 -7.40 0.59
CA LEU A 254 -13.63 -6.35 -0.42
C LEU A 254 -14.80 -6.46 -1.42
N PHE A 255 -15.27 -7.67 -1.69
CA PHE A 255 -16.32 -7.97 -2.66
C PHE A 255 -17.42 -8.83 -2.01
N PRO A 256 -18.20 -8.28 -1.07
CA PRO A 256 -19.18 -9.06 -0.29
C PRO A 256 -20.33 -9.65 -1.12
N SER A 257 -20.53 -9.18 -2.36
CA SER A 257 -21.47 -9.78 -3.31
C SER A 257 -20.90 -10.99 -4.06
N GLY A 258 -19.60 -11.30 -3.89
CA GLY A 258 -18.83 -12.26 -4.69
C GLY A 258 -18.50 -11.78 -6.11
N VAL A 259 -18.99 -10.61 -6.51
CA VAL A 259 -18.80 -10.05 -7.86
C VAL A 259 -17.68 -9.02 -7.84
N ILE A 260 -16.58 -9.33 -8.53
CA ILE A 260 -15.47 -8.40 -8.77
C ILE A 260 -15.75 -7.66 -10.09
N PRO A 261 -15.84 -6.32 -10.11
CA PRO A 261 -16.04 -5.56 -11.34
C PRO A 261 -14.86 -5.74 -12.31
N VAL A 262 -15.16 -6.03 -13.57
CA VAL A 262 -14.15 -5.98 -14.64
C VAL A 262 -13.92 -4.52 -15.01
N LYS A 263 -12.71 -4.01 -14.78
CA LYS A 263 -12.33 -2.62 -15.03
C LYS A 263 -10.86 -2.53 -15.45
N GLY A 264 -10.59 -1.73 -16.49
CA GLY A 264 -9.23 -1.40 -16.90
C GLY A 264 -8.43 -0.67 -15.81
N GLU A 265 -7.11 -0.81 -15.86
CA GLU A 265 -6.20 -0.24 -14.86
C GLU A 265 -5.81 1.17 -15.28
N THR A 266 -6.11 2.15 -14.45
CA THR A 266 -5.80 3.56 -14.74
C THR A 266 -4.52 3.98 -14.05
N TYR A 267 -3.64 4.63 -14.80
CA TYR A 267 -2.35 5.13 -14.34
C TYR A 267 -2.17 6.60 -14.68
N PHE A 268 -1.23 7.25 -14.01
CA PHE A 268 -0.86 8.64 -14.21
C PHE A 268 0.66 8.82 -14.16
N ALA A 269 1.21 9.58 -15.10
CA ALA A 269 2.62 9.96 -15.09
C ALA A 269 2.71 11.45 -15.41
N ALA A 270 3.56 12.19 -14.69
CA ALA A 270 3.91 13.56 -15.07
C ALA A 270 4.42 13.57 -16.51
N ASP A 271 4.28 14.67 -17.26
CA ASP A 271 4.83 14.91 -18.62
C ASP A 271 6.32 15.26 -18.65
#